data_AF-A0A914V3D3-F1
#
_entry.id   AF-A0A914V3D3-F1
#
_cell.length_a   1.000
_cell.length_b   1.000
_cell.length_c   1.000
_cell.angle_alpha   90.00
_cell.angle_beta   90.00
_cell.angle_gamma   90.00
#
_symmetry.space_group_name_H-M   'P 1'
#
loop_
_entity.id
_entity.type
_entity.pdbx_description
1 polymer ?
#
loop_
_entity_poly.entity_id
_entity_poly.type
_entity_poly.pdbx_seq_one_letter_code
_entity_poly.pdbx_strand_id
1 'polypeptide(L)'
;LFYLITDIYQNSGGTTKELRKWAYEIFSTFLIPNAPLSVPNIDQPIVQAIDKVLSCPANSEQDDQLKRLFIAARQVSVDDANDHLTDFRQKRQIGLGTVFDRNMLAGVVVGDRAKELKVADTLLMPGFERLFAGAADFESLETRSQALACALGTVIKLGLCLRPSCNVHEKLLDKCPTFVTKDKSGKFKIKSMASKRSVQVKGHQFLLNNVNVTVYCYHCREAVWGINAQAYFCTNCDVVLHKQCTSALTDSCYPAQTQKAKQQT
;
A
#
# COMPACT_ATOMS: atom_id res chain seq x y z
N LEU A 1 -5.41 -10.08 -4.57
CA LEU A 1 -4.87 -8.72 -4.82
C LEU A 1 -3.35 -8.69 -4.85
N PHE A 2 -2.68 -9.15 -3.78
CA PHE A 2 -1.21 -9.25 -3.71
C PHE A 2 -0.59 -9.86 -4.97
N TYR A 3 -1.04 -11.06 -5.37
CA TYR A 3 -0.56 -11.74 -6.58
C TYR A 3 -0.56 -10.85 -7.83
N LEU A 4 -1.69 -10.19 -8.13
CA LEU A 4 -1.83 -9.31 -9.30
C LEU A 4 -0.89 -8.10 -9.23
N ILE A 5 -0.75 -7.49 -8.06
CA ILE A 5 0.09 -6.30 -7.87
C ILE A 5 1.57 -6.67 -7.98
N THR A 6 1.97 -7.81 -7.40
CA THR A 6 3.35 -8.29 -7.51
C THR A 6 3.71 -8.70 -8.93
N ASP A 7 2.74 -9.14 -9.73
CA ASP A 7 2.93 -9.40 -11.15
C ASP A 7 3.19 -8.11 -11.94
N ILE A 8 2.38 -7.07 -11.69
CA ILE A 8 2.58 -5.72 -12.24
C ILE A 8 3.96 -5.17 -11.84
N TYR A 9 4.34 -5.33 -10.57
CA TYR A 9 5.64 -4.90 -10.04
C TYR A 9 6.81 -5.63 -10.72
N GLN A 10 6.76 -6.95 -10.83
CA GLN A 10 7.81 -7.77 -11.43
C GLN A 10 8.07 -7.37 -12.90
N ASN A 11 7.00 -7.00 -13.62
CA ASN A 11 7.04 -6.57 -15.02
C ASN A 11 7.25 -5.06 -15.20
N SER A 12 7.51 -4.31 -14.13
CA SER A 12 7.65 -2.85 -14.18
C SER A 12 9.04 -2.39 -14.67
N GLY A 13 9.07 -1.23 -15.33
CA GLY A 13 10.30 -0.55 -15.79
C GLY A 13 10.76 0.58 -14.85
N GLY A 14 10.78 0.32 -13.54
CA GLY A 14 11.26 1.26 -12.53
C GLY A 14 12.78 1.24 -12.36
N THR A 15 13.35 2.36 -11.90
CA THR A 15 14.74 2.43 -11.40
C THR A 15 14.89 1.64 -10.09
N THR A 16 16.11 1.25 -9.69
CA THR A 16 16.38 0.55 -8.42
C THR A 16 15.72 1.24 -7.21
N LYS A 17 15.74 2.58 -7.17
CA LYS A 17 15.13 3.36 -6.09
C LYS A 17 13.60 3.25 -6.10
N GLU A 18 12.98 3.32 -7.28
CA GLU A 18 11.53 3.14 -7.45
C GLU A 18 11.12 1.70 -7.10
N LEU A 19 11.87 0.70 -7.58
CA LEU A 19 11.61 -0.71 -7.26
C LEU A 19 11.66 -0.97 -5.76
N ARG A 20 12.68 -0.46 -5.06
CA ARG A 20 12.78 -0.59 -3.59
C ARG A 20 11.60 0.08 -2.87
N LYS A 21 11.22 1.28 -3.30
CA LYS A 21 10.06 1.99 -2.76
C LYS A 21 8.79 1.16 -2.95
N TRP A 22 8.47 0.77 -4.19
CA TRP A 22 7.26 -0.01 -4.48
C TRP A 22 7.26 -1.37 -3.79
N ALA A 23 8.42 -2.01 -3.69
CA ALA A 23 8.57 -3.26 -2.94
C ALA A 23 8.25 -3.06 -1.45
N TYR A 24 8.73 -1.99 -0.82
CA TYR A 24 8.35 -1.69 0.56
C TYR A 24 6.86 -1.38 0.72
N GLU A 25 6.27 -0.61 -0.20
CA GLU A 25 4.83 -0.31 -0.17
C GLU A 25 4.00 -1.60 -0.25
N ILE A 26 4.36 -2.53 -1.14
CA ILE A 26 3.70 -3.84 -1.26
C ILE A 26 3.96 -4.68 0.01
N PHE A 27 5.21 -4.80 0.43
CA PHE A 27 5.59 -5.60 1.60
C PHE A 27 4.87 -5.16 2.87
N SER A 28 4.86 -3.86 3.16
CA SER A 28 4.21 -3.30 4.34
C SER A 28 2.67 -3.35 4.29
N THR A 29 2.07 -3.46 3.10
CA THR A 29 0.61 -3.56 2.94
C THR A 29 0.08 -5.00 3.04
N PHE A 30 0.88 -5.98 2.64
CA PHE A 30 0.43 -7.36 2.45
C PHE A 30 1.16 -8.43 3.28
N LEU A 31 2.41 -8.22 3.67
CA LEU A 31 3.26 -9.29 4.19
C LEU A 31 3.82 -9.05 5.59
N ILE A 32 3.97 -7.79 6.00
CA ILE A 32 4.44 -7.48 7.35
C ILE A 32 3.40 -7.97 8.40
N PRO A 33 3.80 -8.36 9.62
CA PRO A 33 2.85 -8.70 10.66
C PRO A 33 1.85 -7.55 10.89
N ASN A 34 0.57 -7.91 11.04
CA ASN A 34 -0.55 -6.97 11.20
C ASN A 34 -0.76 -6.03 9.99
N ALA A 35 -0.26 -6.39 8.81
CA ALA A 35 -0.54 -5.64 7.60
C ALA A 35 -2.07 -5.54 7.34
N PRO A 36 -2.57 -4.40 6.85
CA PRO A 36 -4.00 -4.20 6.66
C PRO A 36 -4.64 -5.19 5.67
N LEU A 37 -3.88 -5.68 4.70
CA LEU A 37 -4.27 -6.73 3.76
C LEU A 37 -3.35 -7.94 3.84
N SER A 38 -3.04 -8.38 5.05
CA SER A 38 -2.20 -9.55 5.29
C SER A 38 -2.62 -10.76 4.43
N VAL A 39 -1.65 -11.32 3.72
CA VAL A 39 -1.81 -12.59 3.01
C VAL A 39 -1.79 -13.72 4.04
N PRO A 40 -2.81 -14.59 4.07
CA PRO A 40 -2.88 -15.66 5.05
C PRO A 40 -1.76 -16.69 4.86
N ASN A 41 -1.36 -17.35 5.94
CA ASN A 41 -0.45 -18.51 5.93
C ASN A 41 0.94 -18.24 5.30
N ILE A 42 1.42 -16.99 5.33
CA ILE A 42 2.79 -16.69 4.91
C ILE A 42 3.78 -17.07 6.01
N ASP A 43 4.76 -17.90 5.66
CA ASP A 43 5.80 -18.32 6.58
C ASP A 43 6.75 -17.16 6.97
N GLN A 44 7.09 -17.09 8.26
CA GLN A 44 7.97 -16.04 8.81
C GLN A 44 9.34 -15.94 8.11
N PRO A 45 10.02 -17.03 7.70
CA PRO A 45 11.26 -16.95 6.93
C PRO A 45 11.12 -16.19 5.61
N ILE A 46 9.96 -16.28 4.94
CA ILE A 46 9.70 -15.53 3.69
C ILE A 46 9.65 -14.03 4.00
N VAL A 47 8.93 -13.64 5.05
CA VAL A 47 8.82 -12.24 5.51
C VAL A 47 10.21 -11.70 5.88
N GLN A 48 10.98 -12.45 6.67
CA GLN A 48 12.33 -12.06 7.11
C GLN A 48 13.31 -11.94 5.94
N ALA A 49 13.24 -12.82 4.95
CA ALA A 49 14.09 -12.75 3.77
C ALA A 49 13.82 -11.48 2.96
N ILE A 50 12.55 -11.11 2.78
CA ILE A 50 12.15 -9.88 2.09
C ILE A 50 12.62 -8.65 2.88
N ASP A 51 12.34 -8.61 4.18
CA ASP A 51 12.70 -7.49 5.05
C ASP A 51 14.22 -7.25 5.08
N LYS A 52 15.01 -8.33 5.09
CA LYS A 52 16.47 -8.26 5.01
C LYS A 52 16.94 -7.59 3.72
N VAL A 53 16.38 -7.96 2.57
CA VAL A 53 16.74 -7.36 1.27
C VAL A 53 16.40 -5.86 1.24
N LEU A 54 15.22 -5.50 1.74
CA LEU A 54 14.76 -4.10 1.78
C LEU A 54 15.59 -3.25 2.75
N SER A 55 16.05 -3.82 3.86
CA SER A 55 16.90 -3.14 4.85
C SER A 55 18.33 -2.89 4.37
N CYS A 56 18.84 -3.66 3.41
CA CYS A 56 20.16 -3.41 2.83
C CYS A 56 20.18 -2.12 2.01
N PRO A 57 21.31 -1.38 1.93
CA PRO A 57 21.45 -0.22 1.06
C PRO A 57 21.20 -0.55 -0.41
N ALA A 58 20.71 0.43 -1.17
CA ALA A 58 20.44 0.26 -2.59
C ALA A 58 21.73 0.09 -3.40
N ASN A 59 21.80 -1.00 -4.18
CA ASN A 59 22.82 -1.25 -5.20
C ASN A 59 22.10 -1.57 -6.53
N SER A 60 22.54 -0.99 -7.64
CA SER A 60 21.97 -1.20 -8.98
C SER A 60 22.03 -2.67 -9.45
N GLU A 61 22.93 -3.48 -8.90
CA GLU A 61 23.02 -4.91 -9.21
C GLU A 61 21.88 -5.75 -8.60
N GLN A 62 21.03 -5.15 -7.76
CA GLN A 62 19.95 -5.85 -7.07
C GLN A 62 18.61 -5.81 -7.82
N ASP A 63 18.52 -5.18 -8.99
CA ASP A 63 17.26 -5.04 -9.73
C ASP A 63 16.60 -6.40 -10.01
N ASP A 64 17.38 -7.39 -10.41
CA ASP A 64 16.90 -8.76 -10.63
C ASP A 64 16.46 -9.44 -9.34
N GLN A 65 17.17 -9.20 -8.23
CA GLN A 65 16.80 -9.71 -6.92
C GLN A 65 15.48 -9.08 -6.44
N LEU A 66 15.32 -7.77 -6.64
CA LEU A 66 14.12 -7.01 -6.31
C LEU A 66 12.92 -7.46 -7.13
N LYS A 67 13.08 -7.76 -8.43
CA LYS A 67 12.00 -8.30 -9.27
C LYS A 67 11.56 -9.71 -8.87
N ARG A 68 12.48 -10.50 -8.30
CA ARG A 68 12.21 -11.87 -7.80
C ARG A 68 11.79 -11.91 -6.33
N LEU A 69 11.79 -10.76 -5.64
CA LEU A 69 11.60 -10.62 -4.20
C LEU A 69 10.36 -11.34 -3.66
N PHE A 70 9.25 -11.29 -4.42
CA PHE A 70 7.96 -11.82 -3.97
C PHE A 70 7.64 -13.22 -4.48
N ILE A 71 8.53 -13.90 -5.22
CA ILE A 71 8.21 -15.20 -5.84
C ILE A 71 7.73 -16.23 -4.81
N ALA A 72 8.42 -16.37 -3.67
CA ALA A 72 8.03 -17.29 -2.62
C ALA A 72 6.65 -16.94 -2.02
N ALA A 73 6.41 -15.66 -1.70
CA ALA A 73 5.13 -15.20 -1.18
C ALA A 73 3.98 -15.32 -2.21
N ARG A 74 4.29 -15.19 -3.51
CA ARG A 74 3.32 -15.38 -4.60
C ARG A 74 2.82 -16.81 -4.65
N GLN A 75 3.68 -17.80 -4.39
CA GLN A 75 3.27 -19.21 -4.41
C GLN A 75 2.16 -19.47 -3.39
N VAL A 76 2.31 -18.98 -2.15
CA VAL A 76 1.26 -19.08 -1.12
C VAL A 76 -0.03 -18.39 -1.55
N SER A 77 0.07 -17.24 -2.23
CA SER A 77 -1.10 -16.52 -2.75
C SER A 77 -1.79 -17.21 -3.93
N VAL A 78 -1.06 -18.04 -4.68
CA VAL A 78 -1.65 -18.85 -5.77
C VAL A 78 -2.52 -19.94 -5.19
N ASP A 79 -2.07 -20.59 -4.12
CA ASP A 79 -2.82 -21.65 -3.45
C ASP A 79 -4.14 -21.08 -2.88
N ASP A 80 -4.07 -19.96 -2.15
CA ASP A 80 -5.26 -19.25 -1.65
C ASP A 80 -6.21 -18.78 -2.78
N ALA A 81 -5.66 -18.32 -3.92
CA ALA A 81 -6.47 -17.94 -5.07
C ALA A 81 -7.16 -19.15 -5.72
N ASN A 82 -6.49 -20.31 -5.77
CA ASN A 82 -7.07 -21.54 -6.31
C ASN A 82 -8.23 -22.04 -5.44
N ASP A 83 -8.12 -21.91 -4.11
CA ASP A 83 -9.21 -22.24 -3.18
C ASP A 83 -10.42 -21.33 -3.40
N HIS A 84 -10.20 -20.01 -3.48
CA HIS A 84 -11.26 -19.04 -3.81
C HIS A 84 -11.92 -19.32 -5.17
N LEU A 85 -11.13 -19.70 -6.19
CA LEU A 85 -11.65 -20.06 -7.50
C LEU A 85 -12.46 -21.36 -7.47
N THR A 86 -12.06 -22.32 -6.63
CA THR A 86 -12.78 -23.58 -6.44
C THR A 86 -14.13 -23.34 -5.77
N ASP A 87 -14.16 -22.58 -4.68
CA ASP A 87 -15.41 -22.16 -4.01
C ASP A 87 -16.31 -21.37 -4.96
N PHE A 88 -15.75 -20.43 -5.72
CA PHE A 88 -16.50 -19.68 -6.73
C PHE A 88 -17.14 -20.58 -7.79
N ARG A 89 -16.39 -21.56 -8.31
CA ARG A 89 -16.90 -22.54 -9.30
C ARG A 89 -17.99 -23.42 -8.70
N GLN A 90 -17.85 -23.84 -7.44
CA GLN A 90 -18.83 -24.65 -6.73
C GLN A 90 -20.13 -23.86 -6.50
N LYS A 91 -20.04 -22.63 -5.97
CA LYS A 91 -21.20 -21.74 -5.78
C LYS A 91 -21.95 -21.49 -7.08
N ARG A 92 -21.22 -21.37 -8.19
CA ARG A 92 -21.80 -21.26 -9.53
C ARG A 92 -22.55 -22.52 -9.95
N GLN A 93 -22.03 -23.71 -9.64
CA GLN A 93 -22.67 -24.99 -9.98
C GLN A 93 -24.00 -25.20 -9.25
N ILE A 94 -24.09 -24.76 -7.98
CA ILE A 94 -25.29 -24.91 -7.15
C ILE A 94 -26.30 -23.75 -7.31
N GLY A 95 -26.13 -22.88 -8.32
CA GLY A 95 -27.06 -21.80 -8.62
C GLY A 95 -26.91 -20.55 -7.74
N LEU A 96 -25.93 -20.50 -6.84
CA LEU A 96 -25.60 -19.32 -6.02
C LEU A 96 -24.64 -18.33 -6.74
N GLY A 97 -24.31 -18.60 -8.00
CA GLY A 97 -23.46 -17.74 -8.83
C GLY A 97 -24.13 -16.43 -9.28
N THR A 98 -25.40 -16.19 -8.93
CA THR A 98 -26.19 -15.01 -9.36
C THR A 98 -25.64 -13.67 -8.86
N VAL A 99 -24.71 -13.67 -7.89
CA VAL A 99 -23.98 -12.45 -7.47
C VAL A 99 -23.05 -11.93 -8.58
N PHE A 100 -22.68 -12.79 -9.54
CA PHE A 100 -21.89 -12.44 -10.72
C PHE A 100 -22.68 -12.87 -11.96
N ASP A 101 -23.63 -12.01 -12.36
CA ASP A 101 -24.58 -12.30 -13.43
C ASP A 101 -23.86 -12.68 -14.74
N ARG A 102 -23.98 -13.95 -15.15
CA ARG A 102 -23.41 -14.47 -16.41
C ARG A 102 -23.96 -13.76 -17.63
N ASN A 103 -25.15 -13.16 -17.52
CA ASN A 103 -25.74 -12.38 -18.60
C ASN A 103 -24.91 -11.13 -18.91
N MET A 104 -24.13 -10.62 -17.96
CA MET A 104 -23.22 -9.49 -18.19
C MET A 104 -22.06 -9.86 -19.12
N LEU A 105 -21.75 -11.15 -19.26
CA LEU A 105 -20.76 -11.67 -20.21
C LEU A 105 -21.41 -12.13 -21.53
N ALA A 106 -22.74 -12.05 -21.67
CA ALA A 106 -23.42 -12.44 -22.89
C ALA A 106 -22.97 -11.54 -24.06
N GLY A 107 -22.47 -12.15 -25.13
CA GLY A 107 -21.97 -11.43 -26.31
C GLY A 107 -20.55 -10.86 -26.17
N VAL A 108 -19.85 -11.11 -25.07
CA VAL A 108 -18.40 -10.91 -24.96
C VAL A 108 -17.70 -12.09 -25.63
N VAL A 109 -16.88 -11.80 -26.62
CA VAL A 109 -16.05 -12.79 -27.31
C VAL A 109 -14.62 -12.67 -26.78
N VAL A 110 -13.94 -13.78 -26.59
CA VAL A 110 -12.54 -13.81 -26.13
C VAL A 110 -11.69 -12.97 -27.06
N GLY A 111 -10.95 -12.00 -26.49
CA GLY A 111 -10.08 -11.09 -27.25
C GLY A 111 -10.74 -9.78 -27.68
N ASP A 112 -12.06 -9.62 -27.49
CA ASP A 112 -12.75 -8.33 -27.63
C ASP A 112 -12.48 -7.45 -26.39
N ARG A 113 -11.26 -6.92 -26.33
CA ARG A 113 -10.74 -6.12 -25.21
C ARG A 113 -11.67 -4.96 -24.85
N ALA A 114 -12.30 -4.33 -25.84
CA ALA A 114 -13.19 -3.19 -25.63
C ALA A 114 -14.46 -3.60 -24.88
N LYS A 115 -15.12 -4.69 -25.30
CA LYS A 115 -16.29 -5.21 -24.57
C LYS A 115 -15.93 -5.76 -23.20
N GLU A 116 -14.81 -6.47 -23.08
CA GLU A 116 -14.30 -6.95 -21.79
C GLU A 116 -14.12 -5.80 -20.80
N LEU A 117 -13.51 -4.68 -21.25
CA LEU A 117 -13.32 -3.49 -20.42
C LEU A 117 -14.64 -2.80 -20.06
N LYS A 118 -15.62 -2.76 -20.98
CA LYS A 118 -16.95 -2.20 -20.68
C LYS A 118 -17.67 -3.00 -19.60
N VAL A 119 -17.57 -4.33 -19.65
CA VAL A 119 -18.15 -5.20 -18.61
C VAL A 119 -17.39 -5.04 -17.30
N ALA A 120 -16.06 -5.02 -17.34
CA ALA A 120 -15.23 -4.80 -16.17
C ALA A 120 -15.55 -3.46 -15.49
N ASP A 121 -15.80 -2.40 -16.25
CA ASP A 121 -16.16 -1.08 -15.73
C ASP A 121 -17.50 -1.13 -14.98
N THR A 122 -18.49 -1.77 -15.61
CA THR A 122 -19.84 -1.96 -15.04
C THR A 122 -19.82 -2.77 -13.73
N LEU A 123 -18.92 -3.74 -13.62
CA LEU A 123 -18.85 -4.63 -12.45
C LEU A 123 -17.94 -4.11 -11.34
N LEU A 124 -16.78 -3.57 -11.68
CA LEU A 124 -15.75 -3.21 -10.71
C LEU A 124 -15.97 -1.83 -10.11
N MET A 125 -16.37 -0.83 -10.92
CA MET A 125 -16.42 0.54 -10.44
C MET A 125 -17.47 0.80 -9.36
N PRO A 126 -18.69 0.21 -9.41
CA PRO A 126 -19.62 0.32 -8.28
C PRO A 126 -19.07 -0.31 -7.00
N GLY A 127 -18.31 -1.41 -7.10
CA GLY A 127 -17.62 -2.02 -5.97
C GLY A 127 -16.51 -1.13 -5.41
N PHE A 128 -15.74 -0.50 -6.30
CA PHE A 128 -14.69 0.44 -5.94
C PHE A 128 -15.26 1.68 -5.24
N GLU A 129 -16.35 2.24 -5.74
CA GLU A 129 -17.06 3.37 -5.12
C GLU A 129 -17.59 3.04 -3.72
N ARG A 130 -18.15 1.83 -3.53
CA ARG A 130 -18.63 1.38 -2.21
C ARG A 130 -17.55 1.33 -1.14
N LEU A 131 -16.27 1.21 -1.48
CA LEU A 131 -15.18 1.31 -0.51
C LEU A 131 -15.10 2.69 0.15
N PHE A 132 -15.66 3.71 -0.51
CA PHE A 132 -15.70 5.09 -0.02
C PHE A 132 -17.04 5.47 0.62
N ALA A 133 -17.95 4.49 0.82
CA ALA A 133 -19.24 4.76 1.42
C ALA A 133 -19.08 5.34 2.83
N GLY A 134 -19.62 6.54 3.06
CA GLY A 134 -19.56 7.23 4.35
C GLY A 134 -18.26 7.99 4.62
N ALA A 135 -17.30 8.01 3.68
CA ALA A 135 -16.05 8.76 3.78
C ALA A 135 -16.10 10.04 2.93
N ALA A 136 -15.49 11.12 3.43
CA ALA A 136 -15.43 12.39 2.71
C ALA A 136 -14.34 12.38 1.62
N ASP A 137 -13.23 11.72 1.92
CA ASP A 137 -12.06 11.56 1.06
C ASP A 137 -11.29 10.26 1.39
N PHE A 138 -10.21 9.99 0.66
CA PHE A 138 -9.39 8.81 0.86
C PHE A 138 -8.75 8.77 2.26
N GLU A 139 -8.31 9.92 2.76
CA GLU A 139 -7.66 10.07 4.06
C GLU A 139 -8.62 9.76 5.22
N SER A 140 -9.93 9.96 5.04
CA SER A 140 -10.96 9.64 6.04
C SER A 140 -11.38 8.17 6.12
N LEU A 141 -10.92 7.33 5.19
CA LEU A 141 -11.18 5.88 5.22
C LEU A 141 -10.45 5.19 6.38
N GLU A 142 -11.06 4.11 6.88
CA GLU A 142 -10.34 3.19 7.77
C GLU A 142 -9.13 2.56 7.06
N THR A 143 -8.13 2.16 7.85
CA THR A 143 -6.86 1.56 7.40
C THR A 143 -7.04 0.45 6.35
N ARG A 144 -7.94 -0.51 6.61
CA ARG A 144 -8.18 -1.62 5.70
C ARG A 144 -8.81 -1.16 4.38
N SER A 145 -9.78 -0.25 4.44
CA SER A 145 -10.45 0.30 3.26
C SER A 145 -9.50 1.16 2.41
N GLN A 146 -8.59 1.93 3.01
CA GLN A 146 -7.50 2.62 2.30
C GLN A 146 -6.62 1.63 1.54
N ALA A 147 -6.16 0.58 2.20
CA ALA A 147 -5.32 -0.43 1.58
C ALA A 147 -6.05 -1.15 0.43
N LEU A 148 -7.33 -1.51 0.61
CA LEU A 148 -8.16 -2.10 -0.44
C LEU A 148 -8.34 -1.17 -1.63
N ALA A 149 -8.64 0.10 -1.39
CA ALA A 149 -8.77 1.10 -2.44
C ALA A 149 -7.46 1.25 -3.23
N CYS A 150 -6.31 1.36 -2.56
CA CYS A 150 -5.00 1.39 -3.22
C CYS A 150 -4.74 0.15 -4.07
N ALA A 151 -5.02 -1.03 -3.53
CA ALA A 151 -4.79 -2.30 -4.20
C ALA A 151 -5.69 -2.50 -5.42
N LEU A 152 -7.00 -2.28 -5.27
CA LEU A 152 -7.97 -2.38 -6.35
C LEU A 152 -7.76 -1.31 -7.40
N GLY A 153 -7.50 -0.06 -7.00
CA GLY A 153 -7.18 1.03 -7.91
C GLY A 153 -5.94 0.71 -8.76
N THR A 154 -4.93 0.04 -8.18
CA THR A 154 -3.75 -0.44 -8.91
C THR A 154 -4.13 -1.47 -9.96
N VAL A 155 -4.93 -2.48 -9.60
CA VAL A 155 -5.37 -3.51 -10.54
C VAL A 155 -6.23 -2.92 -11.66
N ILE A 156 -7.15 -2.00 -11.35
CA ILE A 156 -8.00 -1.33 -12.33
C ILE A 156 -7.15 -0.48 -13.30
N LYS A 157 -6.26 0.38 -12.78
CA LYS A 157 -5.45 1.29 -13.61
C LYS A 157 -4.34 0.58 -14.39
N LEU A 158 -3.58 -0.30 -13.73
CA LEU A 158 -2.33 -0.84 -14.28
C LEU A 158 -2.46 -2.29 -14.76
N GLY A 159 -3.26 -3.10 -14.07
CA GLY A 159 -3.49 -4.50 -14.49
C GLY A 159 -4.46 -4.59 -15.65
N LEU A 160 -5.61 -3.91 -15.53
CA LEU A 160 -6.66 -3.93 -16.54
C LEU A 160 -6.54 -2.78 -17.55
N CYS A 161 -5.75 -1.73 -17.28
CA CYS A 161 -5.73 -0.52 -18.10
C CYS A 161 -7.14 0.07 -18.32
N LEU A 162 -8.00 -0.04 -17.31
CA LEU A 162 -9.39 0.34 -17.41
C LEU A 162 -9.55 1.86 -17.29
N ARG A 163 -10.36 2.43 -18.18
CA ARG A 163 -10.79 3.83 -18.12
C ARG A 163 -12.26 3.86 -17.72
N PRO A 164 -12.61 4.46 -16.57
CA PRO A 164 -13.99 4.49 -16.14
C PRO A 164 -14.89 5.22 -17.14
N SER A 165 -16.10 4.73 -17.37
CA SER A 165 -17.03 5.36 -18.32
C SER A 165 -17.67 6.64 -17.80
N CYS A 166 -17.70 6.83 -16.48
CA CYS A 166 -18.28 8.01 -15.84
C CYS A 166 -17.24 8.87 -15.12
N ASN A 167 -17.47 10.19 -15.11
CA ASN A 167 -16.56 11.18 -14.54
C ASN A 167 -16.42 11.06 -13.01
N VAL A 168 -17.46 10.56 -12.32
CA VAL A 168 -17.41 10.34 -10.86
C VAL A 168 -16.38 9.27 -10.53
N HIS A 169 -16.48 8.12 -11.20
CA HIS A 169 -15.54 7.00 -11.05
C HIS A 169 -14.14 7.36 -11.51
N GLU A 170 -13.98 8.12 -12.60
CA GLU A 170 -12.67 8.61 -13.05
C GLU A 170 -12.00 9.49 -11.98
N LYS A 171 -12.72 10.49 -11.44
CA LYS A 171 -12.20 11.37 -10.38
C LYS A 171 -11.86 10.62 -9.10
N LEU A 172 -12.69 9.65 -8.71
CA LEU A 172 -12.46 8.84 -7.52
C LEU A 172 -11.19 8.00 -7.69
N LEU A 173 -11.07 7.33 -8.84
CA LEU A 173 -9.93 6.50 -9.17
C LEU A 173 -8.64 7.35 -9.27
N ASP A 174 -8.69 8.54 -9.86
CA ASP A 174 -7.54 9.45 -9.97
C ASP A 174 -7.01 9.96 -8.63
N LYS A 175 -7.89 10.18 -7.66
CA LYS A 175 -7.52 10.58 -6.29
C LYS A 175 -6.95 9.43 -5.46
N CYS A 176 -7.23 8.19 -5.83
CA CYS A 176 -6.72 7.02 -5.13
C CYS A 176 -5.24 6.80 -5.44
N PRO A 177 -4.36 6.72 -4.41
CA PRO A 177 -2.98 6.27 -4.59
C PRO A 177 -2.94 4.86 -5.19
N THR A 178 -1.92 4.57 -6.00
CA THR A 178 -1.73 3.24 -6.62
C THR A 178 -0.28 2.80 -6.53
N PHE A 179 -0.06 1.51 -6.31
CA PHE A 179 1.26 0.90 -6.30
C PHE A 179 1.88 0.98 -7.69
N VAL A 180 3.21 0.76 -7.77
CA VAL A 180 3.96 0.63 -9.04
C VAL A 180 3.72 1.83 -9.99
N THR A 181 3.53 3.01 -9.40
CA THR A 181 3.30 4.25 -10.15
C THR A 181 4.51 5.16 -9.93
N LYS A 182 5.07 5.68 -11.02
CA LYS A 182 6.15 6.68 -10.93
C LYS A 182 5.61 7.96 -10.31
N ASP A 183 6.40 8.57 -9.44
CA ASP A 183 6.05 9.86 -8.88
C ASP A 183 5.86 10.85 -10.05
N LYS A 184 4.64 11.39 -10.21
CA LYS A 184 4.36 12.42 -11.21
C LYS A 184 5.03 13.71 -10.72
N SER A 185 6.31 13.89 -11.04
CA SER A 185 7.16 15.02 -10.64
C SER A 185 6.69 16.42 -11.10
N GLY A 186 5.41 16.64 -11.45
CA GLY A 186 4.96 17.93 -11.96
C GLY A 186 3.48 18.29 -11.93
N LYS A 187 2.53 17.44 -11.52
CA LYS A 187 1.08 17.82 -11.60
C LYS A 187 0.19 17.41 -10.42
N PHE A 188 0.66 16.57 -9.50
CA PHE A 188 0.01 16.32 -8.22
C PHE A 188 0.93 16.76 -7.09
N LYS A 189 1.11 18.08 -6.96
CA LYS A 189 1.38 18.63 -5.65
C LYS A 189 0.09 18.47 -4.83
N ILE A 190 -0.16 17.26 -4.29
CA ILE A 190 -0.65 17.20 -2.91
C ILE A 190 0.27 18.18 -2.18
N LYS A 191 -0.28 19.08 -1.35
CA LYS A 191 0.41 20.20 -0.70
C LYS A 191 1.61 19.77 0.19
N SER A 192 2.61 19.11 -0.38
CA SER A 192 3.95 18.79 0.10
C SER A 192 4.86 20.02 -0.07
N MET A 193 4.26 21.19 0.14
CA MET A 193 4.97 22.41 0.52
C MET A 193 4.48 22.87 1.89
N ALA A 194 3.98 21.95 2.71
CA ALA A 194 4.26 22.06 4.13
C ALA A 194 5.78 21.98 4.23
N SER A 195 6.42 23.13 4.49
CA SER A 195 7.77 23.22 5.06
C SER A 195 8.02 22.03 5.98
N LYS A 196 9.26 21.52 6.05
CA LYS A 196 9.74 20.58 7.07
C LYS A 196 9.49 21.18 8.47
N ARG A 197 8.24 21.31 8.86
CA ARG A 197 7.78 21.89 10.11
C ARG A 197 7.99 20.79 11.09
N SER A 198 9.09 20.92 11.83
CA SER A 198 9.31 20.08 12.98
C SER A 198 8.13 20.29 13.95
N VAL A 199 7.52 19.20 14.40
CA VAL A 199 6.43 19.22 15.38
C VAL A 199 7.04 18.91 16.74
N GLN A 200 6.73 19.72 17.75
CA GLN A 200 7.16 19.45 19.11
C GLN A 200 6.03 18.80 19.91
N VAL A 201 6.31 17.63 20.51
CA VAL A 201 5.37 16.88 21.35
C VAL A 201 6.14 16.32 22.53
N LYS A 202 5.74 16.65 23.77
CA LYS A 202 6.39 16.15 25.00
C LYS A 202 7.93 16.30 25.00
N GLY A 203 8.44 17.40 24.47
CA GLY A 203 9.89 17.66 24.36
C GLY A 203 10.61 16.94 23.22
N HIS A 204 9.94 16.08 22.45
CA HIS A 204 10.48 15.53 21.20
C HIS A 204 10.39 16.58 20.10
N GLN A 205 11.37 16.59 19.20
CA GLN A 205 11.34 17.37 17.97
C GLN A 205 11.19 16.41 16.79
N PHE A 206 9.98 16.28 16.26
CA PHE A 206 9.65 15.33 15.21
C PHE A 206 9.76 15.94 13.82
N LEU A 207 10.41 15.23 12.90
CA LEU A 207 10.40 15.50 11.47
C LEU A 207 9.64 14.40 10.74
N LEU A 208 8.75 14.81 9.82
CA LEU A 208 8.03 13.87 8.98
C LEU A 208 8.92 13.42 7.82
N ASN A 209 9.25 12.12 7.78
CA ASN A 209 10.06 11.52 6.72
C ASN A 209 9.31 10.37 6.04
N ASN A 210 9.66 10.13 4.77
CA ASN A 210 9.19 8.95 4.05
C ASN A 210 9.89 7.69 4.58
N VAL A 211 9.14 6.60 4.60
CA VAL A 211 9.57 5.29 5.09
C VAL A 211 9.61 4.34 3.90
N ASN A 212 10.79 3.78 3.63
CA ASN A 212 11.01 2.78 2.57
C ASN A 212 11.61 1.48 3.10
N VAL A 213 11.66 1.32 4.42
CA VAL A 213 12.18 0.16 5.15
C VAL A 213 11.32 -0.03 6.39
N THR A 214 11.30 -1.23 6.94
CA THR A 214 10.45 -1.55 8.09
C THR A 214 10.84 -0.73 9.31
N VAL A 215 9.90 0.09 9.77
CA VAL A 215 10.02 0.82 11.03
C VAL A 215 8.73 0.67 11.82
N TYR A 216 8.88 0.51 13.14
CA TYR A 216 7.77 0.30 14.06
C TYR A 216 7.47 1.58 14.83
N CYS A 217 6.19 1.89 14.98
CA CYS A 217 5.76 3.00 15.81
C CYS A 217 6.00 2.68 17.29
N TYR A 218 6.65 3.59 18.01
CA TYR A 218 6.93 3.44 19.44
C TYR A 218 5.67 3.28 20.28
N HIS A 219 4.57 3.95 19.91
CA HIS A 219 3.32 3.91 20.67
C HIS A 219 2.55 2.59 20.48
N CYS A 220 2.06 2.32 19.26
CA CYS A 220 1.22 1.13 18.99
C CYS A 220 2.01 -0.15 18.70
N ARG A 221 3.33 -0.09 18.53
CA ARG A 221 4.21 -1.22 18.17
C ARG A 221 3.93 -1.86 16.81
N GLU A 222 3.10 -1.23 15.98
CA GLU A 222 2.82 -1.67 14.62
C GLU A 222 3.75 -0.99 13.60
N ALA A 223 3.95 -1.66 12.47
CA ALA A 223 4.77 -1.14 11.39
C ALA A 223 4.11 0.06 10.67
N VAL A 224 4.93 0.95 10.13
CA VAL A 224 4.45 2.03 9.26
C VAL A 224 4.24 1.48 7.86
N TRP A 225 3.00 1.50 7.36
CA TRP A 225 2.64 0.87 6.08
C TRP A 225 2.09 1.86 5.06
N GLY A 226 1.96 1.38 3.81
CA GLY A 226 1.18 2.03 2.76
C GLY A 226 2.02 2.71 1.68
N ILE A 227 1.32 3.28 0.69
CA ILE A 227 1.92 4.01 -0.43
C ILE A 227 2.43 5.35 0.07
N ASN A 228 3.67 5.71 -0.29
CA ASN A 228 4.36 6.88 0.28
C ASN A 228 4.27 6.92 1.81
N ALA A 229 4.45 5.77 2.45
CA ALA A 229 4.43 5.63 3.90
C ALA A 229 5.30 6.72 4.57
N GLN A 230 4.77 7.32 5.64
CA GLN A 230 5.41 8.42 6.34
C GLN A 230 5.27 8.26 7.85
N ALA A 231 6.34 8.60 8.56
CA ALA A 231 6.35 8.61 10.02
C ALA A 231 7.10 9.82 10.55
N TYR A 232 6.79 10.17 11.79
CA TYR A 232 7.50 11.20 12.54
C TYR A 232 8.72 10.57 13.20
N PHE A 233 9.91 11.09 12.89
CA PHE A 233 11.18 10.69 13.49
C PHE A 233 11.67 11.80 14.40
N CYS A 234 11.94 11.48 15.66
CA CYS A 234 12.51 12.46 16.58
C CYS A 234 13.97 12.76 16.16
N THR A 235 14.38 14.02 16.15
CA THR A 235 15.76 14.42 15.84
C THR A 235 16.71 14.23 17.02
N ASN A 236 16.16 14.08 18.22
CA ASN A 236 16.91 14.06 19.47
C ASN A 236 17.02 12.65 20.10
N CYS A 237 16.28 11.67 19.59
CA CYS A 237 16.25 10.28 20.07
C CYS A 237 15.65 9.36 18.99
N ASP A 238 15.63 8.04 19.23
CA ASP A 238 15.19 7.05 18.23
C ASP A 238 13.67 6.81 18.18
N VAL A 239 12.86 7.68 18.82
CA VAL A 239 11.40 7.54 18.81
C VAL A 239 10.84 7.83 17.40
N VAL A 240 10.13 6.84 16.87
CA VAL A 240 9.37 6.92 15.61
C VAL A 240 7.89 6.76 15.91
N LEU A 241 7.03 7.60 15.33
CA LEU A 241 5.58 7.53 15.52
C LEU A 241 4.82 7.60 14.19
N HIS A 242 3.70 6.86 14.10
CA HIS A 242 2.69 7.17 13.10
C HIS A 242 2.15 8.59 13.34
N LYS A 243 1.65 9.22 12.27
CA LYS A 243 1.02 10.56 12.37
C LYS A 243 -0.11 10.57 13.41
N GLN A 244 -0.98 9.56 13.37
CA GLN A 244 -2.13 9.41 14.28
C GLN A 244 -1.74 9.08 15.73
N CYS A 245 -0.55 8.50 15.96
CA CYS A 245 -0.10 8.15 17.30
C CYS A 245 0.58 9.29 18.05
N THR A 246 0.81 10.44 17.41
CA THR A 246 1.48 11.59 18.04
C THR A 246 0.72 12.14 19.24
N SER A 247 -0.62 12.17 19.18
CA SER A 247 -1.46 12.65 20.29
C SER A 247 -1.48 11.73 21.49
N ALA A 248 -1.16 10.45 21.30
CA ALA A 248 -1.18 9.42 22.35
C ALA A 248 0.20 9.22 23.03
N LEU A 249 1.23 9.98 22.65
CA LEU A 249 2.54 9.93 23.26
C LEU A 249 2.50 10.51 24.69
N THR A 250 2.80 9.66 25.68
CA THR A 250 2.89 10.05 27.10
C THR A 250 4.30 10.43 27.52
N ASP A 251 5.29 9.77 26.96
CA ASP A 251 6.68 9.83 27.41
C ASP A 251 7.34 11.14 26.94
N SER A 252 8.15 11.72 27.81
CA SER A 252 8.95 12.89 27.47
C SER A 252 10.23 12.50 26.75
N CYS A 253 10.72 13.37 25.88
CA CYS A 253 12.03 13.18 25.26
C CYS A 253 13.10 13.23 26.33
N TYR A 254 13.92 12.18 26.40
CA TYR A 254 15.15 12.18 27.17
C TYR A 254 16.30 12.39 26.18
N PRO A 255 16.64 13.64 25.80
CA PRO A 255 17.90 13.86 25.13
C PRO A 255 19.03 13.44 26.08
N ALA A 256 20.09 12.83 25.55
CA ALA A 256 21.36 12.81 26.25
C ALA A 256 21.69 14.25 26.66
N GLN A 257 21.60 14.54 27.95
CA GLN A 257 21.82 15.88 28.50
C GLN A 257 23.26 16.30 28.19
N THR A 258 23.45 17.24 27.27
CA THR A 258 24.45 18.28 27.49
C THR A 258 23.73 19.48 28.10
N GLN A 259 23.29 19.31 29.35
CA GLN A 259 23.09 20.45 30.23
C GLN A 259 24.48 21.04 30.52
N LYS A 260 24.94 21.99 29.69
CA LYS A 260 25.83 23.04 30.21
C LYS A 260 24.97 23.93 31.10
N ALA A 261 24.76 23.49 32.34
CA ALA A 261 24.37 24.37 33.41
C ALA A 261 25.47 25.44 33.53
N LYS A 262 25.19 26.65 33.04
CA LYS A 262 25.94 27.84 33.45
C LYS A 262 25.67 27.99 34.95
N GLN A 263 26.58 27.47 35.77
CA GLN A 263 26.78 28.00 37.11
C GLN A 263 27.32 29.42 36.93
N GLN A 264 26.42 30.39 37.08
CA GLN A 264 26.78 31.77 37.42
C GLN A 264 26.25 32.01 38.84
N THR A 265 27.15 31.85 39.79
CA THR A 265 27.16 32.51 41.09
C THR A 265 28.58 32.96 41.32
#